data_AF-A0A8T4VJ34-F1
#
_entry.id   AF-A0A8T4VJ34-F1
#
_cell.length_a   1.000
_cell.length_b   1.000
_cell.length_c   1.000
_cell.angle_alpha   90.00
_cell.angle_beta   90.00
_cell.angle_gamma   90.00
#
_symmetry.space_group_name_H-M   'P 1'
#
loop_
_entity.id
_entity.type
_entity.pdbx_description
1 polymer ?
#
loop_
_entity_poly.entity_id
_entity_poly.type
_entity_poly.pdbx_seq_one_letter_code
_entity_poly.pdbx_strand_id
1 'polypeptide(L)' 'MLKKFGEKFDKFAPFALTIKDEHIFLAAQFKLKNNKREFSYIDVLGYTISQIEGYSFLTGDKQFEFLPDVEYIK' A
#
# COMPACT_ATOMS: atom_id res chain seq x y z
N MET A 1 -10.82 -2.72 -25.70
CA MET A 1 -10.89 -2.84 -24.23
C MET A 1 -9.60 -3.42 -23.66
N LEU A 2 -9.16 -4.60 -24.11
CA LEU A 2 -7.87 -5.21 -23.72
C LEU A 2 -6.63 -4.32 -23.98
N LYS A 3 -6.57 -3.61 -25.11
CA LYS A 3 -5.46 -2.71 -25.46
C LYS A 3 -5.22 -1.59 -24.41
N LYS A 4 -6.30 -1.02 -23.85
CA LYS A 4 -6.22 0.05 -22.85
C LYS A 4 -5.71 -0.45 -21.48
N PHE A 5 -5.94 -1.72 -21.15
CA PHE A 5 -5.42 -2.32 -19.92
C PHE A 5 -3.94 -2.65 -20.07
N GLY A 6 -3.53 -3.17 -21.22
CA GLY A 6 -2.11 -3.39 -21.55
C GLY A 6 -1.30 -2.11 -21.45
N GLU A 7 -1.75 -1.02 -22.10
CA GLU A 7 -1.07 0.28 -22.05
C GLU A 7 -0.88 0.82 -20.61
N LYS A 8 -1.87 0.63 -19.73
CA LYS A 8 -1.74 1.01 -18.31
C LYS A 8 -0.79 0.09 -17.56
N PHE A 9 -0.90 -1.22 -17.76
CA PHE A 9 -0.02 -2.19 -17.12
C PHE A 9 1.43 -1.95 -17.51
N ASP A 10 1.72 -1.82 -18.80
CA ASP A 10 3.07 -1.59 -19.31
C ASP A 10 3.68 -0.28 -18.76
N LYS A 11 2.84 0.74 -18.53
CA LYS A 11 3.27 1.99 -17.89
C LYS A 11 3.72 1.80 -16.44
N PHE A 12 3.05 0.93 -15.67
CA PHE A 12 3.31 0.78 -14.23
C PHE A 12 4.19 -0.42 -13.88
N ALA A 13 4.26 -1.44 -14.76
CA ALA A 13 5.05 -2.64 -14.55
C ALA A 13 6.53 -2.39 -14.21
N PRO A 14 7.22 -1.39 -14.80
CA PRO A 14 8.61 -1.07 -14.43
C PRO A 14 8.78 -0.56 -12.99
N PHE A 15 7.70 -0.11 -12.35
CA PHE A 15 7.67 0.38 -10.97
C PHE A 15 7.12 -0.66 -9.99
N ALA A 16 6.79 -1.87 -10.48
CA ALA A 16 6.29 -2.93 -9.63
C ALA A 16 7.39 -3.40 -8.67
N LEU A 17 7.01 -3.59 -7.41
CA LEU A 17 7.91 -4.10 -6.37
C LEU A 17 7.64 -5.59 -6.16
N THR A 18 8.72 -6.34 -5.91
CA THR A 18 8.61 -7.72 -5.42
C THR A 18 8.30 -7.71 -3.93
N ILE A 19 7.22 -8.38 -3.54
CA ILE A 19 6.86 -8.55 -2.13
C ILE A 19 7.85 -9.51 -1.48
N LYS A 20 8.36 -9.13 -0.31
CA LYS A 20 9.28 -9.89 0.52
C LYS A 20 8.57 -10.40 1.78
N ASP A 21 9.11 -11.44 2.41
CA ASP A 21 8.56 -12.00 3.66
C ASP A 21 8.47 -10.96 4.78
N GLU A 22 9.43 -10.05 4.86
CA GLU A 22 9.44 -8.95 5.84
C GLU A 22 8.23 -8.02 5.68
N HIS A 23 7.79 -7.76 4.45
CA HIS A 23 6.63 -6.92 4.17
C HIS A 23 5.36 -7.57 4.73
N ILE A 24 5.21 -8.88 4.50
CA ILE A 24 4.06 -9.67 4.94
C ILE A 24 4.02 -9.75 6.47
N PHE A 25 5.15 -10.07 7.09
CA PHE A 25 5.25 -10.21 8.54
C PHE A 25 4.93 -8.89 9.27
N LEU A 26 5.52 -7.78 8.81
CA LEU A 26 5.29 -6.47 9.42
C LEU A 26 3.88 -5.94 9.16
N ALA A 27 3.30 -6.21 7.98
CA ALA A 27 1.93 -5.84 7.67
C ALA A 27 0.94 -6.57 8.60
N ALA A 28 1.12 -7.89 8.79
CA ALA A 28 0.32 -8.66 9.74
C ALA A 28 0.45 -8.11 11.17
N GLN A 29 1.68 -7.80 11.60
CA GLN A 29 1.91 -7.20 12.92
C GLN A 29 1.22 -5.83 13.05
N PHE A 30 1.30 -4.97 12.04
CA PHE A 30 0.62 -3.67 12.03
C PHE A 30 -0.89 -3.82 12.12
N LYS A 31 -1.47 -4.74 11.33
CA LYS A 31 -2.92 -4.99 11.34
C LYS A 31 -3.40 -5.48 12.70
N LEU A 32 -2.65 -6.38 13.34
CA LEU A 32 -2.98 -6.88 14.68
C LEU A 32 -2.90 -5.78 15.74
N LYS A 33 -1.88 -4.93 15.69
CA LYS A 33 -1.74 -3.77 16.60
C LYS A 33 -2.84 -2.72 16.41
N ASN A 34 -3.37 -2.60 15.19
CA ASN A 34 -4.42 -1.65 14.82
C ASN A 34 -5.78 -2.34 14.57
N ASN A 35 -6.06 -3.45 15.27
CA ASN A 35 -7.26 -4.25 15.05
C ASN A 35 -8.60 -3.51 15.26
N LYS A 36 -8.59 -2.36 15.94
CA LYS A 36 -9.74 -1.47 16.10
C LYS A 36 -10.08 -0.65 14.85
N ARG A 37 -9.15 -0.54 13.90
CA ARG A 37 -9.36 0.13 12.61
C ARG A 37 -9.71 -0.89 11.53
N GLU A 38 -10.65 -0.55 10.67
CA GLU A 38 -11.14 -1.40 9.59
C GLU A 38 -10.25 -1.31 8.34
N PHE A 39 -8.93 -1.32 8.51
CA PHE A 39 -8.02 -1.34 7.38
C PHE A 39 -8.18 -2.62 6.55
N SER A 40 -8.22 -2.53 5.22
CA SER A 40 -8.04 -3.74 4.42
C SER A 40 -6.61 -4.28 4.60
N TYR A 41 -6.43 -5.60 4.51
CA TYR A 41 -5.09 -6.17 4.64
C TYR A 41 -4.16 -5.71 3.50
N ILE A 42 -4.71 -5.51 2.29
CA ILE A 42 -3.95 -5.04 1.14
C ILE A 42 -3.48 -3.59 1.33
N ASP A 43 -4.31 -2.72 1.89
CA ASP A 43 -3.88 -1.34 2.19
C ASP A 43 -2.83 -1.31 3.30
N VAL A 44 -2.97 -2.16 4.33
CA VAL A 44 -1.93 -2.31 5.35
C VAL A 44 -0.61 -2.81 4.75
N LEU A 45 -0.68 -3.78 3.82
CA LEU A 45 0.51 -4.28 3.14
C LEU A 45 1.16 -3.18 2.31
N GLY A 46 0.39 -2.43 1.51
CA GLY A 46 0.89 -1.30 0.73
C GLY A 46 1.50 -0.20 1.60
N TYR A 47 0.82 0.18 2.69
CA TYR A 47 1.34 1.13 3.66
C TYR A 47 2.65 0.62 4.28
N THR A 48 2.68 -0.63 4.74
CA THR A 48 3.88 -1.19 5.38
C THR A 48 5.07 -1.24 4.42
N ILE A 49 4.86 -1.64 3.16
CA ILE A 49 5.89 -1.62 2.12
C ILE A 49 6.42 -0.20 1.92
N SER A 50 5.54 0.81 1.86
CA SER A 50 5.96 2.21 1.70
C SER A 50 6.91 2.65 2.81
N GLN A 51 6.64 2.27 4.06
CA GLN A 51 7.47 2.64 5.21
C GLN A 51 8.82 1.94 5.18
N ILE A 52 8.85 0.66 4.80
CA ILE A 52 10.07 -0.15 4.74
C ILE A 52 11.00 0.36 3.63
N GLU A 53 10.44 0.64 2.45
CA GLU A 53 11.21 1.01 1.26
C GLU A 53 11.43 2.54 1.13
N GLY A 54 10.88 3.34 2.04
CA GLY A 54 11.10 4.79 2.11
C GLY A 54 10.30 5.60 1.08
N TYR A 55 9.09 5.15 0.72
CA TYR A 55 8.17 5.85 -0.17
C TYR A 55 7.00 6.47 0.58
N SER A 56 6.41 7.53 0.03
CA SER A 56 5.12 8.04 0.51
C SER A 56 3.97 7.11 0.10
N PHE A 57 2.99 6.94 0.99
CA PHE A 57 1.79 6.13 0.74
C PHE A 57 0.63 7.01 0.27
N LEU A 58 0.32 6.95 -1.03
CA LEU A 58 -0.83 7.64 -1.61
C LEU A 58 -2.11 6.81 -1.47
N THR A 59 -3.15 7.37 -0.86
CA THR A 59 -4.42 6.65 -0.68
C THR A 59 -5.64 7.57 -0.64
N GLY A 60 -6.80 7.01 -1.00
CA GLY A 60 -8.11 7.61 -0.78
C GLY A 60 -8.83 7.10 0.46
N ASP A 61 -8.18 6.26 1.28
CA ASP A 61 -8.75 5.79 2.54
C ASP A 61 -8.39 6.73 3.69
N LYS A 62 -9.41 7.43 4.20
CA LYS A 62 -9.28 8.40 5.31
C LYS A 62 -8.73 7.78 6.59
N GLN A 63 -8.85 6.47 6.79
CA GLN A 63 -8.31 5.81 7.98
C GLN A 63 -6.78 5.94 8.10
N PHE A 64 -6.09 6.24 6.98
CA PHE A 64 -4.64 6.44 6.91
C PHE A 64 -4.22 7.92 6.98
N GLU A 65 -5.14 8.88 6.90
CA GLU A 65 -4.86 10.34 6.77
C GLU A 65 -3.85 10.88 7.80
N PHE A 66 -3.85 10.34 9.01
CA PHE A 66 -2.98 10.79 10.11
C PHE A 66 -1.82 9.85 10.41
N LEU A 67 -1.52 8.90 9.52
CA LEU A 67 -0.36 8.03 9.65
C LEU A 67 0.88 8.70 9.01
N PRO A 68 2.10 8.38 9.52
CA PRO A 68 3.33 8.90 8.95
C PRO A 68 3.48 8.62 7.45
N ASP A 69 4.00 9.61 6.72
CA ASP A 69 4.33 9.53 5.29
C ASP A 69 3.16 9.09 4.39
N VAL A 70 1.93 9.42 4.79
CA VAL A 70 0.71 9.24 4.00
C VAL A 70 0.32 10.53 3.29
N GLU A 71 0.03 10.42 1.99
CA GLU A 71 -0.65 11.46 1.22
C GLU A 71 -2.09 11.00 0.96
N TYR A 72 -3.04 11.66 1.60
CA TYR A 72 -4.46 11.38 1.45
C TYR A 72 -5.09 12.28 0.37
N ILE A 73 -5.74 11.67 -0.63
CA ILE A 73 -6.48 12.38 -1.69
C ILE A 73 -7.96 11.98 -1.64
N LYS A 74 -8.84 12.98 -1.78
CA LYS A 74 -10.30 12.83 -1.75
C LYS A 74 -10.91 12.66 -3.13
#